data_AF-A0A5B6X2M6-F1
#
_entry.id   AF-A0A5B6X2M6-F1
#
_cell.length_a   1.000
_cell.length_b   1.000
_cell.length_c   1.000
_cell.angle_alpha   90.00
_cell.angle_beta   90.00
_cell.angle_gamma   90.00
#
_symmetry.space_group_name_H-M   'P 1'
#
loop_
_entity.id
_entity.type
_entity.pdbx_description
1 polymer ?
#
loop_
_entity_poly.entity_id
_entity_poly.type
_entity_poly.pdbx_seq_one_letter_code
_entity_poly.pdbx_strand_id
1 'polypeptide(L)'
;MHCVIAEGLGISLVENIDVDYSKGESNRFVDQKRKEFLKLKQGKMSVAEYGREFVRLSKYAQECVSTKAILCKRFEDGLNEDIRLLVGIL
;
A
#
# COMPACT_ATOMS: atom_id res chain seq x y z
N MET A 1 -15.47 8.06 1.78
CA MET A 1 -14.85 6.76 1.47
C MET A 1 -13.34 6.89 1.37
N HIS A 2 -12.70 7.48 2.38
CA HIS A 2 -11.25 7.67 2.44
C HIS A 2 -10.72 6.46 3.21
N CYS A 3 -10.41 5.35 2.54
CA CYS A 3 -9.81 4.11 3.08
C CYS A 3 -10.18 3.73 4.52
N VAL A 4 -11.48 3.64 4.80
CA VAL A 4 -12.02 3.31 6.12
C VAL A 4 -11.58 1.91 6.59
N ILE A 5 -11.22 1.03 5.65
CA ILE A 5 -10.67 -0.31 5.95
C ILE A 5 -9.30 -0.21 6.63
N ALA A 6 -8.42 0.66 6.12
CA ALA A 6 -7.09 0.81 6.70
C ALA A 6 -7.21 1.42 8.10
N GLU A 7 -8.04 2.45 8.25
CA GLU A 7 -8.27 3.12 9.53
C GLU A 7 -8.98 2.18 10.54
N GLY A 8 -9.96 1.38 10.12
CA GLY A 8 -10.66 0.39 10.96
C GLY A 8 -9.83 -0.85 11.34
N LEU A 9 -8.74 -1.11 10.63
CA LEU A 9 -7.75 -2.15 10.96
C LEU A 9 -6.51 -1.61 11.67
N GLY A 10 -6.48 -0.31 11.99
CA GLY A 10 -5.31 0.35 12.61
C GLY A 10 -4.09 0.48 11.69
N ILE A 11 -4.27 0.37 10.37
CA ILE A 11 -3.23 0.53 9.35
C ILE A 11 -3.13 2.01 8.97
N SER A 12 -2.11 2.70 9.48
CA SER A 12 -1.80 4.09 9.12
C SER A 12 -1.15 4.14 7.73
N LEU A 13 -1.93 4.49 6.70
CA LEU A 13 -1.43 4.70 5.34
C LEU A 13 -0.76 6.08 5.16
N VAL A 14 -1.02 7.01 6.08
CA VAL A 14 -0.69 8.44 5.94
C VAL A 14 0.76 8.80 6.30
N GLU A 15 1.46 7.98 7.08
CA GLU A 15 2.81 8.30 7.56
C GLU A 15 3.93 7.89 6.58
N ASN A 16 3.61 7.34 5.40
CA ASN A 16 4.62 6.81 4.47
C ASN A 16 5.17 7.83 3.46
N ILE A 17 4.63 9.05 3.42
CA ILE A 17 4.98 10.06 2.40
C ILE A 17 6.18 10.93 2.84
N ASP A 18 6.51 10.98 4.14
CA ASP A 18 7.58 11.84 4.69
C ASP A 18 8.95 11.14 4.88
N VAL A 19 9.12 9.91 4.39
CA VAL A 19 10.42 9.23 4.49
C VAL A 19 11.30 9.65 3.31
N ASP A 20 12.08 10.72 3.50
CA ASP A 20 13.23 11.06 2.68
C ASP A 20 14.17 9.85 2.61
N TYR A 21 14.22 9.19 1.46
CA TYR A 21 15.18 8.14 1.20
C TYR A 21 15.94 8.45 -0.08
N SER A 22 17.23 8.78 0.04
CA SER A 22 18.29 8.32 -0.87
C SER A 22 19.67 8.84 -0.46
N LYS A 23 20.28 8.27 0.59
CA LYS A 23 21.74 8.41 0.74
C LYS A 23 22.49 7.11 1.01
N GLY A 24 21.84 5.95 1.00
CA GLY A 24 22.45 4.68 1.43
C GLY A 24 22.19 3.40 0.62
N GLU A 25 20.99 3.17 0.07
CA GLU A 25 20.69 1.91 -0.66
C GLU A 25 21.04 1.98 -2.15
N SER A 26 21.41 0.82 -2.71
CA SER A 26 21.65 0.68 -4.15
C SER A 26 20.35 0.83 -4.95
N ASN A 27 20.38 1.61 -6.03
CA ASN A 27 19.23 1.77 -6.95
C ASN A 27 18.60 0.44 -7.37
N ARG A 28 19.41 -0.61 -7.58
CA ARG A 28 18.91 -1.94 -7.98
C ARG A 28 18.01 -2.58 -6.91
N PHE A 29 18.31 -2.36 -5.63
CA PHE A 29 17.51 -2.87 -4.52
C PHE A 29 16.17 -2.12 -4.41
N VAL A 30 16.22 -0.79 -4.53
CA VAL A 30 15.02 0.07 -4.54
C VAL A 30 14.10 -0.31 -5.70
N ASP A 31 14.64 -0.48 -6.92
CA ASP A 31 13.87 -0.89 -8.09
C ASP A 31 13.20 -2.25 -7.89
N GLN A 32 13.87 -3.19 -7.23
CA GLN A 32 13.30 -4.51 -6.94
C GLN A 32 12.13 -4.38 -5.96
N LYS A 33 12.26 -3.56 -4.91
CA LYS A 33 11.18 -3.30 -3.94
C LYS A 33 10.00 -2.57 -4.56
N ARG A 34 10.26 -1.62 -5.46
CA ARG A 34 9.23 -0.95 -6.25
C ARG A 34 8.44 -1.95 -7.11
N LYS A 35 9.12 -2.90 -7.76
CA LYS A 35 8.46 -3.97 -8.53
C LYS A 35 7.62 -4.88 -7.65
N GLU A 36 8.08 -5.21 -6.45
CA GLU A 36 7.30 -5.97 -5.46
C GLU A 36 6.02 -5.21 -5.07
N PHE A 37 6.10 -3.92 -4.77
CA PHE A 37 4.94 -3.08 -4.46
C PHE A 37 3.91 -3.04 -5.61
N LEU A 38 4.38 -2.85 -6.84
CA LEU A 38 3.50 -2.79 -8.02
C LEU A 38 2.81 -4.13 -8.33
N LYS A 39 3.35 -5.24 -7.85
CA LYS A 39 2.73 -6.58 -8.00
C LYS A 39 1.98 -7.05 -6.75
N LEU A 40 2.07 -6.30 -5.65
CA LEU A 40 1.46 -6.69 -4.39
C LEU A 40 -0.07 -6.78 -4.52
N LYS A 41 -0.59 -7.96 -4.17
CA LYS A 41 -2.02 -8.29 -4.06
C LYS A 41 -2.22 -9.02 -2.75
N GLN A 42 -3.41 -8.92 -2.16
CA GLN A 42 -3.75 -9.62 -0.92
C GLN A 42 -3.56 -11.13 -1.09
N GLY A 43 -4.17 -11.72 -2.13
CA GLY A 43 -4.02 -13.14 -2.42
C GLY A 43 -4.45 -14.01 -1.23
N LYS A 44 -3.52 -14.79 -0.67
CA LYS A 44 -3.76 -15.65 0.50
C LYS A 44 -3.54 -14.95 1.85
N MET A 45 -3.06 -13.71 1.85
CA MET A 45 -2.83 -12.96 3.09
C MET A 45 -4.14 -12.51 3.72
N SER A 46 -4.17 -12.43 5.05
CA SER A 46 -5.19 -11.64 5.72
C SER A 46 -5.08 -10.16 5.32
N VAL A 47 -6.18 -9.41 5.45
CA VAL A 47 -6.17 -7.96 5.14
C VAL A 47 -5.13 -7.23 6.00
N ALA A 48 -4.96 -7.65 7.25
CA ALA A 48 -3.98 -7.08 8.16
C ALA A 48 -2.53 -7.34 7.71
N GLU A 49 -2.21 -8.56 7.26
CA GLU A 49 -0.88 -8.89 6.69
C GLU A 49 -0.62 -8.12 5.41
N TYR A 50 -1.61 -8.07 4.52
CA TYR A 50 -1.54 -7.29 3.29
C TYR A 50 -1.27 -5.81 3.57
N GLY A 51 -1.98 -5.21 4.54
CA GLY A 51 -1.77 -3.82 4.91
C GLY A 51 -0.41 -3.51 5.50
N ARG A 52 0.13 -4.39 6.36
CA ARG A 52 1.49 -4.23 6.86
C ARG A 52 2.52 -4.26 5.73
N GLU A 53 2.35 -5.20 4.79
CA GLU A 53 3.26 -5.34 3.65
C GLU A 53 3.15 -4.17 2.67
N PHE A 54 1.93 -3.69 2.45
CA PHE A 54 1.64 -2.52 1.62
C PHE A 54 2.32 -1.27 2.17
N VAL A 55 2.15 -0.98 3.47
CA VAL A 55 2.83 0.14 4.16
C VAL A 55 4.34 0.00 4.02
N ARG A 56 4.89 -1.19 4.34
CA ARG A 56 6.33 -1.46 4.27
C ARG A 56 6.93 -1.21 2.88
N LEU A 57 6.22 -1.58 1.82
CA LEU A 57 6.70 -1.48 0.45
C LEU A 57 6.38 -0.11 -0.20
N SER A 58 5.36 0.60 0.29
CA SER A 58 4.93 1.91 -0.25
C SER A 58 6.05 2.96 -0.21
N LYS A 59 6.95 2.89 0.78
CA LYS A 59 8.12 3.76 0.90
C LYS A 59 9.09 3.69 -0.28
N TYR A 60 9.08 2.59 -1.05
CA TYR A 60 9.94 2.41 -2.23
C TYR A 60 9.27 2.84 -3.55
N ALA A 61 8.03 3.31 -3.48
CA ALA A 61 7.23 3.66 -4.66
C ALA A 61 6.48 4.98 -4.46
N GLN A 62 6.99 5.89 -3.62
CA GLN A 62 6.35 7.16 -3.29
C GLN A 62 5.97 7.98 -4.54
N GLU A 63 6.79 7.96 -5.58
CA GLU A 63 6.50 8.59 -6.88
C GLU A 63 5.22 8.04 -7.55
N CYS A 64 4.84 6.79 -7.26
CA CYS A 64 3.62 6.14 -7.76
C CYS A 64 2.42 6.35 -6.83
N VAL A 65 2.62 6.81 -5.60
CA VAL A 65 1.58 7.00 -4.56
C VAL A 65 1.70 8.37 -3.91
N SER A 66 1.83 9.40 -4.74
CA SER A 66 2.12 10.79 -4.35
C SER A 66 1.01 11.49 -3.56
N THR A 67 -0.18 10.88 -3.44
CA THR A 67 -1.29 11.43 -2.66
C THR A 67 -1.97 10.33 -1.87
N LYS A 68 -2.58 10.70 -0.72
CA LYS A 68 -3.41 9.78 0.09
C LYS A 68 -4.46 9.08 -0.79
N ALA A 69 -5.10 9.80 -1.70
CA ALA A 69 -6.12 9.24 -2.60
C ALA A 69 -5.57 8.13 -3.52
N ILE A 70 -4.40 8.34 -4.15
CA ILE A 70 -3.77 7.34 -5.01
C ILE A 70 -3.35 6.12 -4.19
N LEU A 71 -2.79 6.34 -3.00
CA LEU A 71 -2.37 5.27 -2.09
C LEU A 71 -3.57 4.41 -1.65
N CYS A 72 -4.68 5.05 -1.28
CA CYS A 72 -5.91 4.38 -0.87
C CYS A 72 -6.52 3.56 -2.02
N LYS A 73 -6.64 4.16 -3.20
CA LYS A 73 -7.15 3.46 -4.39
C LYS A 73 -6.29 2.25 -4.74
N ARG A 74 -4.96 2.39 -4.64
CA ARG A 74 -4.04 1.28 -4.91
C ARG A 74 -4.14 0.15 -3.90
N PHE A 75 -4.35 0.48 -2.62
CA PHE A 75 -4.62 -0.50 -1.57
C PHE A 75 -5.91 -1.28 -1.87
N GLU A 76 -6.99 -0.57 -2.17
CA GLU A 76 -8.29 -1.17 -2.52
C GLU A 76 -8.21 -2.05 -3.77
N ASP A 77 -7.51 -1.61 -4.82
CA ASP A 77 -7.28 -2.40 -6.03
C ASP A 77 -6.43 -3.65 -5.81
N GLY A 78 -5.70 -3.74 -4.70
CA GLY A 78 -4.91 -4.90 -4.35
C GLY A 78 -5.62 -5.91 -3.44
N LEU A 79 -6.77 -5.55 -2.86
CA LEU A 79 -7.60 -6.46 -2.08
C LEU A 79 -8.27 -7.52 -2.97
N ASN A 80 -8.65 -8.64 -2.36
CA ASN A 80 -9.44 -9.66 -3.04
C ASN A 80 -10.83 -9.12 -3.40
N GLU A 81 -11.41 -9.60 -4.50
CA GLU A 81 -12.68 -9.09 -5.05
C GLU A 81 -13.83 -9.15 -4.04
N ASP A 82 -13.92 -10.24 -3.26
CA ASP A 82 -14.94 -10.42 -2.23
C ASP A 82 -14.92 -9.30 -1.17
N ILE A 83 -13.72 -8.83 -0.82
CA ILE A 83 -13.53 -7.74 0.14
C ILE A 83 -13.78 -6.38 -0.53
N ARG A 84 -13.35 -6.20 -1.78
CA ARG A 84 -13.62 -4.96 -2.54
C ARG A 84 -15.11 -4.72 -2.71
N LEU A 85 -15.89 -5.78 -2.94
CA LEU A 85 -17.35 -5.70 -3.04
C LEU A 85 -17.97 -5.27 -1.72
N LEU A 86 -17.53 -5.82 -0.58
CA LEU A 86 -18.00 -5.41 0.74
C LEU A 86 -17.75 -3.92 1.01
N VAL A 87 -16.61 -3.41 0.55
CA VAL A 87 -16.18 -2.02 0.75
C VAL A 87 -16.93 -1.05 -0.15
N GLY A 88 -17.24 -1.45 -1.39
CA GLY A 88 -18.02 -0.63 -2.32
C GLY A 88 -19.51 -0.52 -1.94
N ILE A 89 -20.00 -1.42 -1.08
CA ILE A 89 -21.37 -1.42 -0.56
C ILE A 89 -21.52 -0.52 0.69
N LEU A 90 -20.42 -0.24 1.41
CA LEU A 90 -20.35 0.60 2.62
C LEU A 90 -20.10 2.08 2.30
#